data_AF-A0A419KK65-F1
#
_entry.id   AF-A0A419KK65-F1
#
_cell.length_a   1.000
_cell.length_b   1.000
_cell.length_c   1.000
_cell.angle_alpha   90.00
_cell.angle_beta   90.00
_cell.angle_gamma   90.00
#
_symmetry.space_group_name_H-M   'P 1'
#
loop_
_entity.id
_entity.type
_entity.pdbx_description
1 polymer ?
#
loop_
_entity_poly.entity_id
_entity_poly.type
_entity_poly.pdbx_seq_one_letter_code
_entity_poly.pdbx_strand_id
1 'polypeptide(L)'
;MIITQQKPFEEVLEMLKPFRKIFVMGCGTCATTCQTGGEEQVKEMAEKLKNEGKEITGTVVVESPCDARLLRRDTRKVRSEIESAEVILCMACGAGVQTVVEHIKKITVPCLDTKFIGETERIGRFYEMCRACGECILFETGGICPVTRCPKSMMNGPCGGMYDGKCEVGGYKRDCAWVLIYNRLKELGMLDLYKSFKPPRDYRKLSIEPREVVWV
;
A
#
# COMPACT_ATOMS: atom_id res chain seq x y z
N MET A 1 -0.13 4.60 5.25
CA MET A 1 -0.98 3.41 5.04
C MET A 1 -0.74 2.87 3.64
N ILE A 2 -0.70 1.55 3.45
CA ILE A 2 -0.64 0.91 2.13
C ILE A 2 -2.06 0.57 1.69
N ILE A 3 -2.47 1.07 0.53
CA ILE A 3 -3.78 0.77 -0.05
C ILE A 3 -3.71 -0.58 -0.76
N THR A 4 -4.64 -1.47 -0.42
CA THR A 4 -4.74 -2.81 -0.99
C THR A 4 -6.07 -3.00 -1.69
N GLN A 5 -6.11 -3.93 -2.64
CA GLN A 5 -7.33 -4.41 -3.29
C GLN A 5 -7.32 -5.94 -3.31
N GLN A 6 -8.44 -6.58 -3.04
CA GLN A 6 -8.55 -8.03 -3.26
C GLN A 6 -8.38 -8.34 -4.74
N LYS A 7 -7.58 -9.37 -5.05
CA LYS A 7 -7.53 -9.95 -6.38
C LYS A 7 -8.90 -10.54 -6.75
N PRO A 8 -9.23 -10.66 -8.06
CA PRO A 8 -10.37 -11.47 -8.48
C PRO A 8 -10.31 -12.87 -7.86
N PHE A 9 -11.47 -13.38 -7.44
CA PHE A 9 -11.50 -14.64 -6.69
C PHE A 9 -11.00 -15.82 -7.54
N GLU A 10 -11.28 -15.80 -8.84
CA GLU A 10 -10.84 -16.79 -9.81
C GLU A 10 -9.31 -16.84 -9.94
N GLU A 11 -8.65 -15.68 -9.88
CA GLU A 11 -7.18 -15.59 -9.88
C GLU A 11 -6.61 -16.25 -8.61
N VAL A 12 -7.24 -15.99 -7.46
CA VAL A 12 -6.86 -16.60 -6.18
C VAL A 12 -7.06 -18.12 -6.21
N LEU A 13 -8.17 -18.61 -6.77
CA LEU A 13 -8.44 -20.04 -6.89
C LEU A 13 -7.45 -20.76 -7.80
N GLU A 14 -7.07 -20.16 -8.93
CA GLU A 14 -6.09 -20.77 -9.83
C GLU A 14 -4.73 -20.89 -9.14
N MET A 15 -4.29 -19.88 -8.38
CA MET A 15 -3.06 -19.96 -7.57
C MET A 15 -3.14 -21.03 -6.46
N LEU A 16 -4.34 -21.28 -5.93
CA LEU A 16 -4.58 -22.26 -4.87
C LEU A 16 -4.91 -23.67 -5.38
N LYS A 17 -5.05 -23.86 -6.69
CA LYS A 17 -5.42 -25.13 -7.32
C LYS A 17 -4.58 -26.34 -6.86
N PRO A 18 -3.25 -26.24 -6.67
CA PRO A 18 -2.43 -27.37 -6.22
C PRO A 18 -2.66 -27.78 -4.76
N PHE A 19 -3.32 -26.94 -3.94
CA PHE A 19 -3.41 -27.11 -2.49
C PHE A 19 -4.84 -27.41 -2.05
N ARG A 20 -4.99 -28.37 -1.13
CA ARG A 20 -6.26 -28.78 -0.51
C ARG A 20 -6.46 -28.09 0.84
N LYS A 21 -5.41 -28.04 1.68
CA LYS A 21 -5.42 -27.51 3.05
C LYS A 21 -4.82 -26.12 3.10
N ILE A 22 -5.62 -25.15 3.49
CA ILE A 22 -5.27 -23.73 3.44
C ILE A 22 -5.36 -23.14 4.84
N PHE A 23 -4.39 -22.30 5.18
CA PHE A 23 -4.48 -21.40 6.33
C PHE A 23 -4.70 -19.98 5.82
N VAL A 24 -5.67 -19.24 6.34
CA VAL A 24 -5.97 -17.87 5.87
C VAL A 24 -5.43 -16.84 6.85
N MET A 25 -4.55 -15.96 6.39
CA MET A 25 -3.92 -14.93 7.21
C MET A 25 -4.32 -13.53 6.74
N GLY A 26 -4.83 -12.69 7.62
CA GLY A 26 -5.15 -11.29 7.38
C GLY A 26 -4.16 -10.29 7.97
N CYS A 27 -4.44 -9.00 7.73
CA CYS A 27 -3.69 -7.86 8.25
C CYS A 27 -4.64 -6.90 9.00
N GLY A 28 -4.40 -6.72 10.30
CA GLY A 28 -5.21 -5.91 11.22
C GLY A 28 -5.07 -4.40 11.05
N THR A 29 -4.11 -3.95 10.24
CA THR A 29 -3.82 -2.52 10.05
C THR A 29 -4.31 -2.04 8.67
N CYS A 30 -3.43 -1.97 7.67
CA CYS A 30 -3.73 -1.33 6.40
C CYS A 30 -4.84 -2.07 5.61
N ALA A 31 -4.77 -3.41 5.54
CA ALA A 31 -5.76 -4.19 4.78
C ALA A 31 -7.14 -4.17 5.45
N THR A 32 -7.19 -4.07 6.78
CA THR A 32 -8.43 -3.88 7.55
C THR A 32 -9.06 -2.53 7.25
N THR A 33 -8.29 -1.44 7.27
CA THR A 33 -8.81 -0.11 6.89
C THR A 33 -9.28 -0.07 5.43
N CYS A 34 -8.64 -0.81 4.53
CA CYS A 34 -9.11 -0.98 3.15
C CYS A 34 -10.33 -1.92 3.00
N GLN A 35 -10.76 -2.62 4.05
CA GLN A 35 -11.77 -3.69 3.98
C GLN A 35 -11.40 -4.78 2.95
N THR A 36 -10.13 -5.19 2.97
CA THR A 36 -9.59 -6.19 2.02
C THR A 36 -8.94 -7.38 2.68
N GLY A 37 -8.65 -7.32 3.98
CA GLY A 37 -7.96 -8.40 4.69
C GLY A 37 -8.07 -8.33 6.21
N GLY A 38 -9.11 -7.66 6.73
CA GLY A 38 -9.45 -7.67 8.15
C GLY A 38 -10.27 -8.90 8.53
N GLU A 39 -10.74 -8.95 9.78
CA GLU A 39 -11.44 -10.12 10.34
C GLU A 39 -12.65 -10.57 9.49
N GLU A 40 -13.50 -9.61 9.10
CA GLU A 40 -14.66 -9.90 8.25
C GLU A 40 -14.25 -10.48 6.90
N GLN A 41 -13.26 -9.88 6.22
CA GLN A 41 -12.81 -10.36 4.91
C GLN A 41 -12.10 -11.71 4.99
N VAL A 42 -11.34 -11.97 6.06
CA VAL A 42 -10.72 -13.28 6.30
C VAL A 42 -11.79 -14.35 6.51
N LYS A 43 -12.83 -14.04 7.29
CA LYS A 43 -13.96 -14.95 7.50
C LYS A 43 -14.69 -15.24 6.19
N GLU A 44 -15.03 -14.22 5.42
CA GLU A 44 -15.69 -14.37 4.11
C GLU A 44 -14.84 -15.18 3.13
N MET A 45 -13.55 -14.91 3.04
CA MET A 45 -12.64 -15.66 2.17
C MET A 45 -12.54 -17.12 2.59
N ALA A 46 -12.44 -17.42 3.89
CA ALA A 46 -12.43 -18.78 4.40
C ALA A 46 -13.72 -19.54 4.00
N GLU A 47 -14.89 -18.93 4.13
CA GLU A 47 -16.16 -19.55 3.71
C GLU A 47 -16.23 -19.75 2.20
N LYS A 48 -15.79 -18.77 1.38
CA LYS A 48 -15.72 -18.93 -0.07
C LYS A 48 -14.84 -20.11 -0.47
N LEU A 49 -13.66 -20.25 0.14
CA LEU A 49 -12.75 -21.36 -0.13
C LEU A 49 -13.32 -22.72 0.30
N LYS A 50 -14.06 -22.77 1.43
CA LYS A 50 -14.76 -24.00 1.84
C LYS A 50 -15.82 -24.43 0.82
N ASN A 51 -16.57 -23.47 0.25
CA ASN A 51 -17.56 -23.74 -0.79
C ASN A 51 -16.92 -24.28 -2.08
N GLU A 52 -15.69 -23.87 -2.38
CA GLU A 52 -14.84 -24.43 -3.46
C GLU A 52 -14.16 -25.75 -3.06
N GLY A 53 -14.59 -26.35 -1.95
CA GLY A 53 -14.12 -27.63 -1.46
C GLY A 53 -12.77 -27.59 -0.75
N LYS A 54 -12.15 -26.43 -0.50
CA LYS A 54 -10.87 -26.38 0.24
C LYS A 54 -11.07 -26.64 1.73
N GLU A 55 -10.08 -27.21 2.39
CA GLU A 55 -10.07 -27.42 3.84
C GLU A 55 -9.36 -26.24 4.52
N ILE A 56 -10.06 -25.52 5.39
CA ILE A 56 -9.48 -24.40 6.15
C ILE A 56 -8.97 -24.92 7.49
N THR A 57 -7.64 -24.96 7.62
CA THR A 57 -6.94 -25.45 8.82
C THR A 57 -6.99 -24.46 9.98
N GLY A 58 -7.15 -23.18 9.69
CA GLY A 58 -7.26 -22.12 10.67
C GLY A 58 -7.20 -20.75 10.01
N THR A 59 -7.46 -19.72 10.81
CA THR A 59 -7.35 -18.33 10.40
C THR A 59 -6.69 -17.48 11.47
N VAL A 60 -6.06 -16.38 11.06
CA VAL A 60 -5.54 -15.36 12.00
C VAL A 60 -5.51 -14.00 11.30
N VAL A 61 -5.81 -12.94 12.04
CA VAL A 61 -5.51 -11.57 11.61
C VAL A 61 -4.32 -11.10 12.43
N VAL A 62 -3.15 -11.01 11.79
CA VAL A 62 -1.95 -10.47 12.42
C VAL A 62 -2.06 -8.96 12.40
N GLU A 63 -1.73 -8.29 13.52
CA GLU A 63 -1.85 -6.83 13.65
C GLU A 63 -1.18 -6.12 12.47
N SER A 64 0.10 -6.43 12.23
CA SER A 64 0.85 -6.02 11.04
C SER A 64 1.78 -7.14 10.56
N PRO A 65 1.41 -7.90 9.51
CA PRO A 65 2.23 -9.01 9.01
C PRO A 65 3.62 -8.60 8.52
N CYS A 66 3.78 -7.35 8.10
CA CYS A 66 5.07 -6.79 7.66
C CYS A 66 5.99 -6.37 8.84
N ASP A 67 5.52 -6.46 10.08
CA ASP A 67 6.39 -6.41 11.26
C ASP A 67 6.66 -7.84 11.73
N ALA A 68 7.91 -8.29 11.54
CA ALA A 68 8.33 -9.64 11.89
C ALA A 68 8.16 -10.00 13.37
N ARG A 69 8.12 -9.01 14.28
CA ARG A 69 7.90 -9.24 15.72
C ARG A 69 6.44 -9.55 15.99
N LEU A 70 5.53 -8.78 15.39
CA LEU A 70 4.09 -8.96 15.51
C LEU A 70 3.64 -10.24 14.81
N LEU A 71 4.19 -10.54 13.63
CA LEU A 71 3.96 -11.81 12.95
C LEU A 71 4.29 -13.01 13.86
N ARG A 72 5.48 -13.04 14.48
CA ARG A 72 5.87 -14.12 15.39
C ARG A 72 5.01 -14.19 16.65
N ARG A 73 4.63 -13.04 17.22
CA ARG A 73 3.75 -12.97 18.40
C ARG A 73 2.39 -13.58 18.11
N ASP A 74 1.76 -13.15 17.02
CA ASP A 74 0.36 -13.46 16.71
C ASP A 74 0.21 -14.88 16.15
N THR A 75 1.19 -15.36 15.38
CA THR A 75 1.17 -16.73 14.84
C THR A 75 1.52 -17.81 15.86
N ARG A 76 2.11 -17.45 17.02
CA ARG A 76 2.50 -18.42 18.06
C ARG A 76 1.32 -19.27 18.54
N LYS A 77 0.13 -18.68 18.66
CA LYS A 77 -1.07 -19.35 19.18
C LYS A 77 -1.73 -20.30 18.18
N VAL A 78 -1.43 -20.13 16.90
CA VAL A 78 -2.05 -20.86 15.76
C VAL A 78 -1.00 -21.68 14.99
N ARG A 79 0.11 -22.02 15.67
CA ARG A 79 1.26 -22.67 15.04
C ARG A 79 0.89 -24.05 14.49
N SER A 80 0.12 -24.83 15.24
CA SER A 80 -0.35 -26.16 14.83
C SER A 80 -1.19 -26.12 13.55
N GLU A 81 -2.06 -25.14 13.45
CA GLU A 81 -2.96 -24.92 12.32
C GLU A 81 -2.16 -24.53 11.08
N ILE A 82 -1.22 -23.58 11.25
CA ILE A 82 -0.27 -23.20 10.21
C ILE A 82 0.53 -24.42 9.76
N GLU A 83 1.07 -25.24 10.67
CA GLU A 83 1.86 -26.44 10.35
C GLU A 83 1.02 -27.48 9.60
N SER A 84 -0.27 -27.63 9.93
CA SER A 84 -1.19 -28.59 9.28
C SER A 84 -1.61 -28.21 7.86
N ALA A 85 -1.47 -26.93 7.48
CA ALA A 85 -1.82 -26.45 6.14
C ALA A 85 -0.81 -26.92 5.07
N GLU A 86 -1.16 -26.84 3.80
CA GLU A 86 -0.19 -26.96 2.70
C GLU A 86 0.30 -25.58 2.26
N VAL A 87 -0.57 -24.57 2.37
CA VAL A 87 -0.33 -23.20 1.91
C VAL A 87 -0.98 -22.18 2.84
N ILE A 88 -0.40 -20.99 2.93
CA ILE A 88 -1.01 -19.82 3.54
C ILE A 88 -1.59 -18.94 2.44
N LEU A 89 -2.90 -18.68 2.47
CA LEU A 89 -3.47 -17.57 1.70
C LEU A 89 -3.30 -16.28 2.52
N CYS A 90 -2.46 -15.37 2.05
CA CYS A 90 -2.13 -14.15 2.77
C CYS A 90 -2.88 -12.94 2.20
N MET A 91 -3.83 -12.43 2.98
CA MET A 91 -4.64 -11.23 2.73
C MET A 91 -3.93 -9.98 3.28
N ALA A 92 -2.70 -9.75 2.84
CA ALA A 92 -1.87 -8.60 3.21
C ALA A 92 -1.21 -7.97 1.96
N CYS A 93 -0.56 -6.82 2.13
CA CYS A 93 0.25 -6.22 1.07
C CYS A 93 1.50 -7.05 0.77
N GLY A 94 2.21 -6.74 -0.32
CA GLY A 94 3.40 -7.49 -0.76
C GLY A 94 4.51 -7.57 0.29
N ALA A 95 4.72 -6.51 1.07
CA ALA A 95 5.68 -6.53 2.19
C ALA A 95 5.26 -7.53 3.27
N GLY A 96 3.96 -7.61 3.58
CA GLY A 96 3.42 -8.60 4.51
C GLY A 96 3.61 -10.03 4.01
N VAL A 97 3.28 -10.29 2.74
CA VAL A 97 3.45 -11.61 2.11
C VAL A 97 4.91 -12.06 2.18
N GLN A 98 5.86 -11.21 1.80
CA GLN A 98 7.29 -11.54 1.85
C GLN A 98 7.78 -11.81 3.28
N THR A 99 7.31 -11.03 4.25
CA THR A 99 7.66 -11.24 5.67
C THR A 99 7.11 -12.57 6.20
N VAL A 100 5.90 -12.97 5.77
CA VAL A 100 5.31 -14.27 6.10
C VAL A 100 6.12 -15.40 5.47
N VAL A 101 6.46 -15.32 4.19
CA VAL A 101 7.34 -16.31 3.52
C VAL A 101 8.66 -16.44 4.28
N GLU A 102 9.29 -15.32 4.61
CA GLU A 102 10.61 -15.31 5.23
C GLU A 102 10.61 -15.87 6.65
N HIS A 103 9.57 -15.65 7.45
CA HIS A 103 9.58 -16.04 8.86
C HIS A 103 8.74 -17.26 9.22
N ILE A 104 7.75 -17.61 8.41
CA ILE A 104 6.94 -18.83 8.59
C ILE A 104 7.48 -19.98 7.75
N LYS A 105 8.27 -19.69 6.70
CA LYS A 105 8.91 -20.68 5.82
C LYS A 105 7.90 -21.67 5.22
N LYS A 106 6.72 -21.15 4.86
CA LYS A 106 5.63 -21.91 4.22
C LYS A 106 5.24 -21.26 2.90
N ILE A 107 4.78 -22.07 1.94
CA ILE A 107 4.25 -21.56 0.67
C ILE A 107 3.14 -20.56 1.02
N THR A 108 3.22 -19.37 0.45
CA THR A 108 2.30 -18.28 0.75
C THR A 108 1.81 -17.68 -0.56
N VAL A 109 0.50 -17.70 -0.77
CA VAL A 109 -0.17 -17.13 -1.95
C VAL A 109 -0.68 -15.74 -1.60
N PRO A 110 -0.35 -14.70 -2.39
CA PRO A 110 -0.88 -13.35 -2.17
C PRO A 110 -2.34 -13.26 -2.60
N CYS A 111 -3.23 -12.83 -1.69
CA CYS A 111 -4.64 -12.60 -2.02
C CYS A 111 -4.93 -11.15 -2.48
N LEU A 112 -4.03 -10.22 -2.17
CA LEU A 112 -4.23 -8.78 -2.42
C LEU A 112 -3.19 -8.23 -3.40
N ASP A 113 -3.62 -7.24 -4.17
CA ASP A 113 -2.73 -6.32 -4.86
C ASP A 113 -2.36 -5.15 -3.94
N THR A 114 -1.08 -4.80 -3.91
CA THR A 114 -0.62 -3.53 -3.33
C THR A 114 -0.77 -2.43 -4.38
N LYS A 115 -1.57 -1.40 -4.09
CA LYS A 115 -1.83 -0.33 -5.06
C LYS A 115 -0.88 0.86 -4.87
N PHE A 116 -0.87 1.48 -3.70
CA PHE A 116 -0.04 2.66 -3.43
C PHE A 116 0.01 3.01 -1.94
N ILE A 117 0.89 3.95 -1.56
CA ILE A 117 0.90 4.53 -0.20
C ILE A 117 -0.01 5.75 -0.21
N GLY A 118 -1.05 5.72 0.61
CA GLY A 118 -2.15 6.66 0.49
C GLY A 118 -2.83 7.05 1.78
N GLU A 119 -3.76 7.98 1.59
CA GLU A 119 -4.73 8.45 2.56
C GLU A 119 -6.08 7.79 2.31
N THR A 120 -6.84 7.59 3.39
CA THR A 120 -8.26 7.24 3.34
C THR A 120 -9.08 8.50 3.62
N GLU A 121 -9.67 9.10 2.59
CA GLU A 121 -10.60 10.23 2.77
C GLU A 121 -11.86 9.74 3.49
N ARG A 122 -12.39 8.61 3.00
CA ARG A 122 -13.43 7.81 3.65
C ARG A 122 -13.31 6.38 3.13
N ILE A 123 -13.94 5.43 3.81
CA ILE A 123 -13.96 4.04 3.33
C ILE A 123 -14.51 4.00 1.90
N GLY A 124 -13.76 3.38 1.00
CA GLY A 124 -14.06 3.34 -0.44
C GLY A 124 -13.50 4.50 -1.28
N ARG A 125 -12.88 5.52 -0.67
CA ARG A 125 -12.19 6.62 -1.37
C ARG A 125 -10.77 6.79 -0.84
N PHE A 126 -9.82 6.31 -1.62
CA PHE A 126 -8.41 6.31 -1.30
C PHE A 126 -7.62 7.13 -2.31
N TYR A 127 -6.65 7.89 -1.82
CA TYR A 127 -5.81 8.77 -2.65
C TYR A 127 -4.34 8.47 -2.43
N GLU A 128 -3.58 8.40 -3.52
CA GLU A 128 -2.12 8.27 -3.44
C GLU A 128 -1.53 9.56 -2.88
N MET A 129 -0.72 9.42 -1.83
CA MET A 129 -0.11 10.56 -1.14
C MET A 129 1.41 10.49 -1.13
N CYS A 130 2.01 9.29 -1.24
CA CYS A 130 3.47 9.13 -1.21
C CYS A 130 3.97 8.09 -2.21
N ARG A 131 5.12 8.38 -2.84
CA ARG A 131 5.88 7.41 -3.67
C ARG A 131 6.99 6.68 -2.91
N ALA A 132 7.10 6.92 -1.59
CA ALA A 132 8.22 6.45 -0.75
C ALA A 132 9.57 6.68 -1.42
N CYS A 133 9.81 7.90 -1.90
CA CYS A 133 10.92 8.18 -2.79
C CYS A 133 12.23 8.58 -2.07
N GLY A 134 12.27 8.59 -0.74
CA GLY A 134 13.47 8.87 0.06
C GLY A 134 13.95 10.32 0.10
N GLU A 135 13.38 11.22 -0.71
CA GLU A 135 13.74 12.65 -0.75
C GLU A 135 12.46 13.48 -0.59
N CYS A 136 12.03 13.67 0.65
CA CYS A 136 10.82 14.43 0.94
C CYS A 136 11.05 15.93 0.71
N ILE A 137 10.16 16.57 -0.05
CA ILE A 137 10.16 18.03 -0.29
C ILE A 137 8.86 18.70 0.17
N LEU A 138 8.11 18.02 1.06
CA LEU A 138 6.79 18.49 1.48
C LEU A 138 6.86 19.81 2.25
N PHE A 139 7.95 20.07 2.96
CA PHE A 139 8.15 21.35 3.64
C PHE A 139 8.18 22.49 2.61
N GLU A 140 8.91 22.30 1.53
CA GLU A 140 9.11 23.29 0.48
C GLU A 140 7.89 23.52 -0.39
N THR A 141 6.96 22.58 -0.42
CA THR A 141 5.73 22.64 -1.22
C THR A 141 4.46 22.81 -0.38
N GLY A 142 4.61 23.28 0.87
CA GLY A 142 3.47 23.57 1.75
C GLY A 142 2.63 22.34 2.11
N GLY A 143 3.23 21.15 2.11
CA GLY A 143 2.57 19.88 2.42
C GLY A 143 1.89 19.19 1.24
N ILE A 144 2.04 19.71 0.02
CA ILE A 144 1.45 19.12 -1.19
C ILE A 144 2.55 18.48 -2.02
N CYS A 145 2.58 17.14 -2.10
CA CYS A 145 3.61 16.43 -2.86
C CYS A 145 3.43 16.63 -4.37
N PRO A 146 4.35 17.29 -5.09
CA PRO A 146 4.20 17.49 -6.53
C PRO A 146 4.39 16.18 -7.31
N VAL A 147 5.03 15.16 -6.73
CA VAL A 147 5.25 13.85 -7.38
C VAL A 147 3.96 13.02 -7.43
N THR A 148 3.14 13.04 -6.38
CA THR A 148 1.88 12.26 -6.35
C THR A 148 0.67 13.09 -6.76
N ARG A 149 0.70 14.41 -6.54
CA ARG A 149 -0.44 15.29 -6.81
C ARG A 149 -0.40 15.91 -8.20
N CYS A 150 0.76 16.00 -8.85
CA CYS A 150 0.84 16.41 -10.25
C CYS A 150 0.90 15.16 -11.14
N PRO A 151 0.01 15.01 -12.15
CA PRO A 151 0.05 13.86 -13.06
C PRO A 151 1.30 13.84 -13.95
N LYS A 152 2.06 14.93 -14.01
CA LYS A 152 3.34 15.04 -14.70
C LYS A 152 4.54 14.86 -13.77
N SER A 153 4.31 14.67 -12.47
CA SER A 153 5.34 14.49 -11.44
C SER A 153 6.44 15.56 -11.43
N MET A 154 6.12 16.79 -11.84
CA MET A 154 7.11 17.85 -12.03
C MET A 154 7.55 18.44 -10.70
N MET A 155 8.86 18.43 -10.46
CA MET A 155 9.50 18.98 -9.27
C MET A 155 9.56 20.51 -9.25
N ASN A 156 9.50 21.13 -10.43
CA ASN A 156 9.41 22.57 -10.60
C ASN A 156 8.24 22.86 -11.56
N GLY A 157 7.25 23.61 -11.09
CA GLY A 157 6.14 24.10 -11.90
C GLY A 157 5.96 25.60 -11.70
N PRO A 158 4.91 26.21 -12.29
CA PRO A 158 3.89 25.60 -13.14
C PRO A 158 4.37 25.32 -14.58
N CYS A 159 3.66 24.45 -15.32
CA CYS A 159 4.04 23.98 -16.67
C CYS A 159 3.23 24.55 -17.85
N GLY A 160 2.38 25.55 -17.60
CA GLY A 160 1.49 26.12 -18.63
C GLY A 160 0.20 25.35 -18.92
N GLY A 161 0.17 24.02 -18.72
CA GLY A 161 -1.03 23.18 -18.95
C GLY A 161 -2.13 23.27 -17.88
N MET A 162 -2.37 24.47 -17.34
CA MET A 162 -3.37 24.75 -16.32
C MET A 162 -4.31 25.85 -16.82
N TYR A 163 -5.61 25.65 -16.64
CA TYR A 163 -6.64 26.65 -16.90
C TYR A 163 -7.58 26.74 -15.70
N ASP A 164 -7.82 27.96 -15.21
CA ASP A 164 -8.71 28.25 -14.06
C ASP A 164 -8.46 27.35 -12.82
N GLY A 165 -7.19 27.19 -12.45
CA GLY A 165 -6.77 26.35 -11.33
C GLY A 165 -6.79 24.84 -11.60
N LYS A 166 -7.26 24.39 -12.78
CA LYS A 166 -7.44 22.98 -13.13
C LYS A 166 -6.37 22.47 -14.10
N CYS A 167 -5.97 21.21 -13.94
CA CYS A 167 -4.97 20.57 -14.80
C CYS A 167 -5.60 20.04 -16.11
N GLU A 168 -4.93 20.26 -17.24
CA GLU A 168 -5.34 19.70 -18.53
C GLU A 168 -5.41 18.16 -18.52
N VAL A 169 -4.51 17.52 -17.74
CA VAL A 169 -4.47 16.07 -17.63
C VAL A 169 -5.65 15.59 -16.79
N GLY A 170 -6.58 14.89 -17.45
CA GLY A 170 -7.87 14.53 -16.88
C GLY A 170 -9.00 15.50 -17.24
N GLY A 171 -8.82 16.33 -18.26
CA GLY A 171 -9.88 17.14 -18.86
C GLY A 171 -10.38 18.26 -17.93
N TYR A 172 -9.47 18.95 -17.24
CA TYR A 172 -9.78 20.07 -16.35
C TYR A 172 -10.69 19.74 -15.16
N LYS A 173 -10.81 18.46 -14.79
CA LYS A 173 -11.59 18.02 -13.62
C LYS A 173 -10.79 18.07 -12.31
N ARG A 174 -9.46 17.96 -12.39
CA ARG A 174 -8.57 17.86 -11.23
C ARG A 174 -7.89 19.20 -10.98
N ASP A 175 -7.66 19.52 -9.72
CA ASP A 175 -6.89 20.70 -9.33
C ASP A 175 -5.44 20.57 -9.77
N CYS A 176 -4.86 21.68 -10.23
CA CYS A 176 -3.44 21.76 -10.51
C CYS A 176 -2.66 21.78 -9.19
N ALA A 177 -1.79 20.79 -8.98
CA ALA A 177 -0.95 20.71 -7.79
C ALA A 177 -0.16 22.00 -7.52
N TRP A 178 0.38 22.65 -8.57
CA TRP A 178 1.17 23.87 -8.43
C TRP A 178 0.34 25.12 -8.10
N VAL A 179 -0.96 25.12 -8.41
CA VAL A 179 -1.88 26.16 -7.94
C VAL A 179 -2.21 25.94 -6.46
N LEU A 180 -2.46 24.68 -6.07
CA LEU A 180 -2.67 24.33 -4.66
C LEU A 180 -1.44 24.68 -3.80
N ILE A 181 -0.23 24.36 -4.27
CA ILE A 181 1.04 24.69 -3.60
C ILE A 181 1.18 26.21 -3.46
N TYR A 182 0.94 26.97 -4.52
CA TYR A 182 1.02 28.44 -4.48
C TYR A 182 0.07 29.02 -3.43
N ASN A 183 -1.21 28.62 -3.47
CA ASN A 183 -2.22 29.11 -2.53
C ASN A 183 -1.84 28.79 -1.08
N ARG A 184 -1.40 27.56 -0.83
CA ARG A 184 -0.98 27.12 0.51
C ARG A 184 0.25 27.89 1.01
N LEU A 185 1.28 28.07 0.18
CA LEU A 185 2.46 28.84 0.59
C LEU A 185 2.14 30.33 0.78
N LYS A 186 1.18 30.88 0.02
CA LYS A 186 0.68 32.24 0.21
C LYS A 186 -0.01 32.39 1.56
N GLU A 187 -0.89 31.46 1.93
CA GLU A 187 -1.56 31.43 3.25
C GLU A 187 -0.56 31.36 4.40
N LEU A 188 0.54 30.61 4.23
CA LEU A 188 1.59 30.47 5.24
C LEU A 188 2.60 31.62 5.26
N GLY A 189 2.54 32.58 4.33
CA GLY A 189 3.54 33.63 4.21
C GLY A 189 4.92 33.14 3.73
N MET A 190 4.99 31.99 3.05
CA MET A 190 6.22 31.30 2.66
C MET A 190 6.45 31.27 1.13
N LEU A 191 6.01 32.30 0.40
CA LEU A 191 6.08 32.33 -1.06
C LEU A 191 7.50 32.29 -1.65
N ASP A 192 8.53 32.60 -0.87
CA ASP A 192 9.91 32.49 -1.33
C ASP A 192 10.31 31.04 -1.63
N LEU A 193 9.73 30.06 -0.92
CA LEU A 193 9.92 28.64 -1.21
C LEU A 193 9.35 28.26 -2.59
N TYR A 194 8.24 28.89 -3.00
CA TYR A 194 7.63 28.66 -4.32
C TYR A 194 8.57 29.06 -5.47
N LYS A 195 9.35 30.13 -5.26
CA LYS A 195 10.29 30.67 -6.25
C LYS A 195 11.63 29.93 -6.26
N SER A 196 11.91 29.15 -5.22
CA SER A 196 13.17 28.45 -5.08
C SER A 196 13.29 27.30 -6.09
N PHE A 197 14.43 27.25 -6.79
CA PHE A 197 14.72 26.15 -7.70
C PHE A 197 14.95 24.86 -6.92
N LYS A 198 14.25 23.78 -7.31
CA LYS A 198 14.50 22.44 -6.80
C LYS A 198 15.45 21.71 -7.75
N PRO A 199 16.64 21.28 -7.30
CA PRO A 199 17.54 20.53 -8.15
C PRO A 199 16.86 19.24 -8.64
N PRO A 200 17.27 18.72 -9.81
CA PRO A 200 16.87 17.39 -10.22
C PRO A 200 17.14 16.38 -9.10
N ARG A 201 16.21 15.45 -8.91
CA ARG A 201 16.32 14.41 -7.90
C ARG A 201 17.56 13.56 -8.16
N ASP A 202 18.24 13.15 -7.10
CA ASP A 202 19.37 12.24 -7.25
C ASP A 202 18.82 10.83 -7.48
N TYR A 203 18.63 10.48 -8.76
CA TYR A 203 18.14 9.16 -9.12
C TYR A 203 19.09 8.04 -8.67
N ARG A 204 20.35 8.31 -8.31
CA ARG A 204 21.23 7.29 -7.72
C ARG A 204 20.77 6.88 -6.32
N LYS A 205 20.23 7.82 -5.54
CA LYS A 205 19.61 7.52 -4.24
C LYS A 205 18.29 6.78 -4.38
N LEU A 206 17.62 6.94 -5.53
CA LEU A 206 16.42 6.19 -5.91
C LEU A 206 16.74 4.82 -6.54
N SER A 207 17.89 4.67 -7.20
CA SER A 207 18.25 3.52 -8.03
C SER A 207 19.08 2.45 -7.32
N ILE A 208 19.44 2.63 -6.04
CA ILE A 208 19.97 1.53 -5.23
C ILE A 208 18.78 0.70 -4.78
N GLU A 209 18.32 -0.17 -5.67
CA GLU A 209 17.35 -1.22 -5.36
C GLU A 209 18.09 -2.56 -5.24
N PRO A 210 17.81 -3.39 -4.22
CA PRO A 210 16.89 -3.15 -3.11
C PRO A 210 17.41 -2.11 -2.10
N ARG A 211 16.48 -1.34 -1.52
CA ARG A 211 16.78 -0.27 -0.54
C ARG A 211 16.81 -0.82 0.88
N GLU A 212 17.70 -0.29 1.71
CA GLU A 212 17.84 -0.68 3.12
C GLU A 212 18.08 0.55 4.02
N VAL A 213 17.53 0.53 5.23
CA VAL A 213 17.79 1.51 6.29
C VAL A 213 18.04 0.76 7.60
N VAL A 214 19.30 0.67 8.03
CA VAL A 214 19.70 0.08 9.31
C VAL A 214 20.23 1.17 10.22
N TRP A 215 19.68 1.23 11.44
CA TRP A 215 20.15 2.12 12.48
C TRP A 215 21.26 1.38 13.22
N VAL A 216 22.44 1.99 13.30
CA VAL A 216 23.57 1.48 14.10
C VAL A 216 23.50 2.07 15.49
#